data_AF-A0A6X7MUQ4-F1
#
_entry.id   AF-A0A6X7MUQ4-F1
#
_cell.length_a   1.000
_cell.length_b   1.000
_cell.length_c   1.000
_cell.angle_alpha   90.00
_cell.angle_beta   90.00
_cell.angle_gamma   90.00
#
_symmetry.space_group_name_H-M   'P 1'
#
loop_
_entity.id
_entity.type
_entity.pdbx_description
1 polymer ?
#
loop_
_entity_poly.entity_id
_entity_poly.type
_entity_poly.pdbx_seq_one_letter_code
_entity_poly.pdbx_strand_id
1 'polypeptide(L)'
;MTYVAPMGRQIDLQAVEPGSGFYSPGEGLAVRRSEQGHWLISSDDGVYRLFEADPFSPQRRRLKMLGDRNSNCQHLTYDNHGRLVEISGDRQRPCIRLHYELAATRSA
;
A
#
# COMPACT_ATOMS: atom_id res chain seq x y z
N MET A 1 -6.54 8.51 -10.80
CA MET A 1 -6.08 7.37 -9.97
C MET A 1 -7.06 7.28 -8.82
N THR A 2 -7.52 6.09 -8.43
CA THR A 2 -8.44 5.96 -7.29
C THR A 2 -7.70 5.37 -6.09
N TYR A 3 -7.76 6.06 -4.96
CA TYR A 3 -7.31 5.56 -3.67
C TYR A 3 -8.49 4.92 -2.93
N VAL A 4 -8.30 3.69 -2.45
CA VAL A 4 -9.27 3.03 -1.59
C VAL A 4 -8.82 3.25 -0.15
N ALA A 5 -9.57 4.09 0.57
CA ALA A 5 -9.37 4.34 1.99
C ALA A 5 -9.53 3.03 2.78
N PRO A 6 -9.00 2.93 4.01
CA PRO A 6 -8.93 1.63 4.67
C PRO A 6 -10.31 1.06 5.06
N MET A 7 -11.36 1.89 5.05
CA MET A 7 -12.76 1.47 5.26
C MET A 7 -13.46 1.08 3.95
N GLY A 8 -12.74 1.05 2.83
CA GLY A 8 -13.27 0.71 1.49
C GLY A 8 -13.80 1.89 0.67
N ARG A 9 -13.89 3.10 1.23
CA ARG A 9 -14.33 4.30 0.48
C ARG A 9 -13.35 4.61 -0.65
N GLN A 10 -13.87 4.83 -1.85
CA GLN A 10 -13.09 5.24 -3.01
C GLN A 10 -12.95 6.76 -3.04
N ILE A 11 -11.74 7.22 -3.34
CA ILE A 11 -11.36 8.63 -3.44
C ILE A 11 -10.64 8.82 -4.77
N ASP A 12 -11.20 9.64 -5.64
CA ASP A 12 -10.54 9.98 -6.89
C ASP A 12 -9.46 11.04 -6.64
N LEU A 13 -8.22 10.64 -6.92
CA LEU A 13 -7.06 11.50 -6.79
C LEU A 13 -6.81 12.23 -8.10
N GLN A 14 -6.49 13.52 -7.99
CA GLN A 14 -5.96 14.31 -9.09
C GLN A 14 -4.68 13.68 -9.68
N ALA A 15 -4.36 14.05 -10.91
CA ALA A 15 -3.10 13.64 -11.54
C ALA A 15 -1.91 14.18 -10.73
N VAL A 16 -0.87 13.36 -10.58
CA VAL A 16 0.36 13.71 -9.88
C VAL A 16 1.54 13.30 -10.76
N GLU A 17 2.33 14.29 -11.14
CA GLU A 17 3.57 14.08 -11.86
C GLU A 17 4.63 13.42 -10.96
N PRO A 18 5.55 12.61 -11.52
CA PRO A 18 6.69 12.10 -10.76
C PRO A 18 7.46 13.24 -10.07
N GLY A 19 7.83 13.05 -8.80
CA GLY A 19 8.52 14.05 -7.99
C GLY A 19 7.61 15.11 -7.36
N SER A 20 6.31 15.08 -7.64
CA SER A 20 5.35 16.08 -7.16
C SER A 20 4.33 15.49 -6.17
N GLY A 21 3.45 16.35 -5.67
CA GLY A 21 2.38 15.97 -4.76
C GLY A 21 1.41 17.11 -4.50
N PHE A 22 0.37 16.80 -3.75
CA PHE A 22 -0.66 17.74 -3.34
C PHE A 22 -1.21 17.38 -1.96
N TYR A 23 -1.96 18.30 -1.38
CA TYR A 23 -2.75 18.07 -0.19
C TYR A 23 -4.22 18.28 -0.52
N SER A 24 -5.08 17.37 -0.08
CA SER A 24 -6.53 17.46 -0.19
C SER A 24 -7.11 17.75 1.20
N PRO A 25 -7.49 19.00 1.51
CA PRO A 25 -8.04 19.35 2.81
C PRO A 25 -9.34 18.62 3.14
N GLY A 26 -10.22 18.42 2.14
CA GLY A 26 -11.50 17.72 2.34
C GLY A 26 -11.35 16.24 2.67
N GLU A 27 -10.22 15.65 2.29
CA GLU A 27 -9.89 14.24 2.59
C GLU A 27 -8.94 14.11 3.78
N GLY A 28 -8.31 15.21 4.22
CA GLY A 28 -7.23 15.18 5.21
C GLY A 28 -6.04 14.33 4.74
N LEU A 29 -5.71 14.39 3.45
CA LEU A 29 -4.68 13.55 2.82
C LEU A 29 -3.60 14.37 2.12
N ALA A 30 -2.34 14.09 2.44
CA ALA A 30 -1.20 14.46 1.61
C ALA A 30 -0.85 13.29 0.67
N VAL A 31 -0.74 13.58 -0.63
CA VAL A 31 -0.46 12.58 -1.67
C VAL A 31 0.80 13.01 -2.41
N ARG A 32 1.77 12.10 -2.53
CA ARG A 32 3.02 12.33 -3.27
C ARG A 32 3.34 11.17 -4.18
N ARG A 33 3.95 11.47 -5.32
CA ARG A 33 4.51 10.49 -6.25
C ARG A 33 6.01 10.69 -6.33
N SER A 34 6.80 9.66 -5.99
CA SER A 34 8.25 9.71 -6.14
C SER A 34 8.65 9.71 -7.62
N GLU A 35 9.90 10.06 -7.92
CA GLU A 35 10.45 9.97 -9.28
C GLU A 35 10.41 8.53 -9.83
N GLN A 36 10.64 7.54 -8.97
CA GLN A 36 10.53 6.12 -9.29
C GLN A 36 9.07 5.61 -9.36
N GLY A 37 8.09 6.51 -9.19
CA GLY A 37 6.67 6.21 -9.35
C GLY A 37 6.00 5.56 -8.13
N HIS A 38 6.67 5.51 -6.97
CA HIS A 38 6.02 5.12 -5.71
C HIS A 38 5.01 6.19 -5.28
N TRP A 39 3.93 5.77 -4.65
CA TRP A 39 2.89 6.67 -4.14
C TRP A 39 2.90 6.66 -2.63
N LEU A 40 3.07 7.83 -2.01
CA LEU A 40 2.95 8.01 -0.57
C LEU A 40 1.66 8.77 -0.28
N ILE A 41 0.77 8.16 0.50
CA ILE A 41 -0.49 8.77 0.94
C ILE A 41 -0.47 8.83 2.47
N SER A 42 -0.49 10.03 3.02
CA SER A 42 -0.45 10.30 4.46
C SER A 42 -1.73 10.98 4.91
N SER A 43 -2.35 10.50 5.99
CA SER A 43 -3.47 11.17 6.63
C SER A 43 -3.01 12.18 7.68
N ASP A 44 -3.87 13.13 8.02
CA ASP A 44 -3.63 14.09 9.09
C ASP A 44 -3.46 13.42 10.46
N ASP A 45 -4.09 12.27 10.68
CA ASP A 45 -3.87 11.44 11.88
C ASP A 45 -2.45 10.84 11.95
N GLY A 46 -1.63 11.05 10.92
CA GLY A 46 -0.23 10.66 10.91
C GLY A 46 0.03 9.26 10.39
N VAL A 47 -0.99 8.57 9.88
CA VAL A 47 -0.83 7.27 9.24
C VAL A 47 -0.42 7.49 7.80
N TYR A 48 0.65 6.85 7.36
CA TYR A 48 1.11 6.92 5.97
C TYR A 48 1.22 5.55 5.33
N ARG A 49 0.94 5.51 4.03
CA ARG A 49 0.90 4.31 3.20
C ARG A 49 1.76 4.52 1.97
N LEU A 50 2.76 3.67 1.80
CA LEU A 50 3.60 3.64 0.62
C LEU A 50 3.12 2.54 -0.31
N PHE A 51 2.87 2.89 -1.56
CA PHE A 51 2.49 1.96 -2.61
C PHE A 51 3.55 1.93 -3.71
N GLU A 52 3.69 0.77 -4.35
CA GLU A 52 4.54 0.57 -5.52
C GLU A 52 3.71 0.00 -6.68
N ALA A 53 4.29 0.02 -7.89
CA ALA A 53 3.69 -0.63 -9.04
C ALA A 53 3.45 -2.13 -8.75
N ASP A 54 2.27 -2.62 -9.09
CA ASP A 54 2.01 -4.06 -9.06
C ASP A 54 2.57 -4.68 -10.36
N PRO A 55 3.59 -5.56 -10.29
CA PRO A 55 4.20 -6.15 -11.47
C PRO A 55 3.24 -7.08 -12.25
N PHE A 56 2.16 -7.55 -11.62
CA PHE A 56 1.17 -8.43 -12.27
C PHE A 56 -0.09 -7.66 -12.70
N SER A 57 -0.21 -6.37 -12.35
CA SER A 57 -1.35 -5.55 -12.71
C SER A 57 -0.93 -4.08 -12.92
N PRO A 58 -0.62 -3.66 -14.16
CA PRO A 58 -0.07 -2.33 -14.44
C PRO A 58 -0.94 -1.16 -13.99
N GLN A 59 -2.25 -1.37 -13.90
CA GLN A 59 -3.24 -0.38 -13.46
C GLN A 59 -3.34 -0.29 -11.93
N ARG A 60 -2.80 -1.27 -11.20
CA ARG A 60 -2.86 -1.34 -9.74
C ARG A 60 -1.55 -0.87 -9.12
N ARG A 61 -1.66 -0.35 -7.90
CA ARG A 61 -0.54 -0.15 -6.98
C ARG A 61 -0.77 -1.01 -5.75
N ARG A 62 0.25 -1.75 -5.33
CA ARG A 62 0.18 -2.61 -4.13
C ARG A 62 0.81 -1.90 -2.95
N LEU A 63 0.29 -2.15 -1.75
CA LEU A 63 0.82 -1.57 -0.52
C LEU A 63 2.18 -2.20 -0.21
N LYS A 64 3.21 -1.37 -0.05
CA LYS A 64 4.56 -1.79 0.29
C LYS A 64 4.84 -1.62 1.79
N MET A 65 4.31 -0.56 2.36
CA MET A 65 4.56 -0.19 3.75
C MET A 65 3.41 0.64 4.32
N LEU A 66 3.11 0.44 5.60
CA LEU A 66 2.24 1.27 6.43
C LEU A 66 3.08 1.76 7.61
N GLY A 67 2.93 3.02 8.00
CA GLY A 67 3.55 3.51 9.23
C GLY A 67 2.79 4.66 9.87
N ASP A 68 3.30 5.13 11.01
CA ASP A 68 2.74 6.24 11.77
C ASP A 68 3.80 7.28 12.18
N ARG A 69 3.33 8.40 12.77
CA ARG A 69 4.21 9.49 13.28
C ARG A 69 5.18 9.06 14.37
N ASN A 70 4.95 7.92 15.03
CA ASN A 70 5.83 7.39 16.05
C ASN A 70 6.94 6.52 15.45
N SER A 71 7.08 6.52 14.12
CA SER A 71 8.05 5.72 13.37
C SER A 71 7.81 4.21 13.48
N ASN A 72 6.62 3.77 13.92
CA ASN A 72 6.24 2.37 13.78
C ASN A 72 5.98 2.09 12.30
N CYS A 73 6.65 1.09 11.74
CA CYS A 73 6.45 0.68 10.35
C CYS A 73 6.11 -0.80 10.24
N GLN A 74 5.24 -1.12 9.29
CA GLN A 74 4.94 -2.47 8.84
C GLN A 74 5.25 -2.56 7.35
N HIS A 75 6.10 -3.53 6.99
CA HIS A 75 6.50 -3.84 5.63
C HIS A 75 5.71 -5.03 5.11
N LEU A 76 5.35 -4.98 3.83
CA LEU A 76 4.64 -6.05 3.14
C LEU A 76 5.57 -6.69 2.10
N THR A 77 5.76 -8.00 2.21
CA THR A 77 6.56 -8.79 1.26
C THR A 77 5.64 -9.68 0.43
N TYR A 78 5.85 -9.66 -0.88
CA TYR A 78 5.07 -10.45 -1.84
C TYR A 78 5.94 -11.52 -2.48
N ASP A 79 5.34 -12.67 -2.79
CA ASP A 79 5.99 -13.73 -3.56
C ASP A 79 6.07 -13.41 -5.06
N ASN A 80 6.71 -14.31 -5.81
CA ASN A 80 6.85 -14.22 -7.27
C ASN A 80 5.53 -14.43 -8.03
N HIS A 81 4.41 -14.66 -7.34
CA HIS A 81 3.06 -14.70 -7.90
C HIS A 81 2.25 -13.45 -7.50
N GLY A 82 2.87 -12.49 -6.80
CA GLY A 82 2.21 -11.26 -6.36
C GLY A 82 1.32 -11.42 -5.13
N ARG A 83 1.42 -12.54 -4.39
CA ARG A 83 0.64 -12.79 -3.17
C ARG A 83 1.40 -12.30 -1.94
N LEU A 84 0.69 -11.73 -0.97
CA LEU A 84 1.28 -11.23 0.28
C LEU A 84 1.73 -12.41 1.16
N VAL A 85 3.02 -12.58 1.38
CA VAL A 85 3.55 -13.71 2.16
C VAL A 85 4.09 -13.32 3.53
N GLU A 86 4.36 -12.03 3.76
CA GLU A 86 4.82 -11.55 5.05
C GLU A 86 4.35 -10.13 5.35
N ILE A 87 3.99 -9.89 6.60
CA ILE A 87 3.85 -8.56 7.20
C ILE A 87 4.82 -8.50 8.37
N SER A 88 5.79 -7.58 8.31
CA SER A 88 6.83 -7.47 9.33
C SER A 88 6.96 -6.05 9.86
N GLY A 89 7.12 -5.93 11.17
CA GLY A 89 7.45 -4.68 11.83
C GLY A 89 8.91 -4.29 11.63
N ASP A 90 9.32 -3.17 12.22
CA ASP A 90 10.71 -2.75 12.26
C ASP A 90 11.62 -3.84 12.82
N ARG A 91 12.82 -3.98 12.24
CA ARG A 91 13.77 -5.07 12.57
C ARG A 91 13.16 -6.47 12.46
N GLN A 92 12.16 -6.64 11.60
CA GLN A 92 11.48 -7.92 11.34
C GLN A 92 10.70 -8.47 12.55
N ARG A 93 10.26 -7.62 13.49
CA ARG A 93 9.43 -8.02 14.64
C ARG A 93 8.37 -6.96 14.99
N PRO A 94 7.10 -7.34 15.24
CA PRO A 94 6.52 -8.68 15.04
C PRO A 94 6.52 -9.07 13.55
N CYS A 95 6.49 -10.37 13.25
CA CYS A 95 6.49 -10.89 11.88
C CYS A 95 5.38 -11.93 11.74
N ILE A 96 4.51 -11.72 10.76
CA ILE A 96 3.40 -12.60 10.41
C ILE A 96 3.68 -13.12 9.01
N ARG A 97 3.66 -14.45 8.84
CA ARG A 97 3.82 -15.10 7.53
C ARG A 97 2.52 -15.74 7.10
N LEU A 98 2.23 -15.62 5.81
CA LEU A 98 1.06 -16.19 5.17
C LEU A 98 1.50 -17.33 4.26
N HIS A 99 0.88 -18.49 4.43
CA HIS A 99 1.09 -19.66 3.61
C HIS A 99 -0.20 -19.94 2.84
N TYR A 100 -0.08 -20.10 1.53
CA TYR A 100 -1.19 -20.34 0.64
C TYR A 100 -1.17 -21.77 0.15
N GLU A 101 -2.27 -22.48 0.37
CA GLU A 101 -2.53 -23.78 -0.22
C GLU A 101 -3.50 -23.63 -1.40
N LEU A 102 -3.36 -24.49 -2.41
CA LEU A 102 -4.37 -24.58 -3.45
C LEU A 102 -5.66 -25.06 -2.82
N ALA A 103 -6.77 -24.40 -3.12
CA ALA A 103 -8.08 -24.91 -2.73
C ALA A 103 -8.22 -26.33 -3.29
N ALA A 104 -8.44 -27.31 -2.41
CA ALA A 104 -8.69 -28.68 -2.85
C ALA A 104 -9.87 -28.63 -3.82
N THR A 105 -9.63 -29.06 -5.07
CA THR A 105 -10.68 -29.22 -6.06
C THR A 105 -11.72 -30.15 -5.46
N ARG A 106 -12.91 -29.64 -5.13
CA ARG A 106 -14.03 -30.50 -4.78
C ARG A 106 -14.41 -31.26 -6.04
N SER A 107 -14.04 -32.54 -6.11
CA SER A 107 -14.60 -33.48 -7.08
C SER A 107 -16.12 -33.50 -6.87
N ALA A 108 -16.86 -33.26 -7.95
CA ALA A 108 -18.32 -33.36 -8.00
C ALA A 108 -18.79 -34.80 -7.77
#